data_AF-A0A7S4BN49-F1
#
_entry.id   AF-A0A7S4BN49-F1
#
_cell.length_a   1.000
_cell.length_b   1.000
_cell.length_c   1.000
_cell.angle_alpha   90.00
_cell.angle_beta   90.00
_cell.angle_gamma   90.00
#
_symmetry.space_group_name_H-M   'P 1'
#
loop_
_entity.id
_entity.type
_entity.pdbx_description
1 polymer ?
#
loop_
_entity_poly.entity_id
_entity_poly.type
_entity_poly.pdbx_seq_one_letter_code
_entity_poly.pdbx_strand_id
1 'polypeptide(L)'
;RRRLQMPQHGAAVFAIRKRVHFIFERATRRFKADEVMWLQWIDYAERTAAKNKLGQIYGRALSLLPHSTKLWVKAAAWEFEGKGNAVVARRLLQRALRINGKSAELWQAYFKFELLFALKVQLRKKALGIGGTEEEEGDGDGEGDGDGDG
;
A
#
# COMPACT_ATOMS: atom_id res chain seq x y z
N ARG A 1 33.98 1.69 -37.28
CA ARG A 1 33.01 0.86 -36.52
C ARG A 1 33.28 1.01 -35.01
N ARG A 2 32.65 1.98 -34.32
CA ARG A 2 32.78 2.11 -32.85
C ARG A 2 31.80 1.13 -32.19
N ARG A 3 32.33 0.08 -31.59
CA ARG A 3 31.57 -0.88 -30.78
C ARG A 3 31.23 -0.15 -29.48
N LEU A 4 29.97 0.25 -29.30
CA LEU A 4 29.47 0.82 -28.05
C LEU A 4 29.73 -0.19 -26.93
N GLN A 5 30.78 0.05 -26.13
CA GLN A 5 30.96 -0.64 -24.86
C GLN A 5 29.85 -0.17 -23.93
N MET A 6 28.76 -0.93 -23.90
CA MET A 6 27.79 -0.85 -22.83
C MET A 6 28.54 -1.06 -21.51
N PRO A 7 28.26 -0.28 -20.44
CA PRO A 7 28.89 -0.47 -19.15
C PRO A 7 28.62 -1.89 -18.66
N GLN A 8 29.63 -2.76 -18.71
CA GLN A 8 29.46 -4.20 -18.43
C GLN A 8 28.91 -4.49 -17.03
N HIS A 9 29.12 -3.54 -16.09
CA HIS A 9 28.58 -3.60 -14.74
C HIS A 9 27.04 -3.66 -14.70
N GLY A 10 26.34 -2.94 -15.59
CA GLY A 10 24.87 -2.98 -15.63
C GLY A 10 24.31 -4.31 -16.14
N ALA A 11 24.95 -4.87 -17.17
CA ALA A 11 24.52 -6.13 -17.79
C ALA A 11 24.76 -7.33 -16.85
N ALA A 12 25.92 -7.39 -16.19
CA ALA A 12 26.24 -8.44 -15.23
C ALA A 12 25.30 -8.42 -14.01
N VAL A 13 25.07 -7.24 -13.43
CA VAL A 13 24.14 -7.08 -12.29
C VAL A 13 22.72 -7.47 -12.69
N PHE A 14 22.26 -7.09 -13.88
CA PHE A 14 20.95 -7.50 -14.40
C PHE A 14 20.85 -9.03 -14.56
N ALA A 15 21.87 -9.68 -15.12
CA ALA A 15 21.91 -11.13 -15.27
C ALA A 15 21.86 -11.86 -13.91
N ILE A 16 22.61 -11.37 -12.92
CA ILE A 16 22.58 -11.88 -11.54
C ILE A 16 21.18 -11.73 -10.96
N ARG A 17 20.56 -10.54 -11.06
CA ARG A 17 19.19 -10.32 -10.54
C ARG A 17 18.18 -11.28 -11.16
N LYS A 18 18.24 -11.47 -12.48
CA LYS A 18 17.40 -12.42 -13.22
C LYS A 18 17.61 -13.86 -12.72
N ARG A 19 18.87 -14.25 -12.47
CA ARG A 19 19.21 -15.58 -11.93
C ARG A 19 18.63 -15.79 -10.54
N VAL A 20 18.70 -14.80 -9.66
CA VAL A 20 18.12 -14.89 -8.31
C VAL A 20 16.60 -15.07 -8.37
N HIS A 21 15.89 -14.28 -9.19
CA HIS A 21 14.44 -14.48 -9.37
C HIS A 21 14.11 -15.87 -9.92
N PHE A 22 14.92 -16.41 -10.82
CA PHE A 22 14.75 -17.76 -11.36
C PHE A 22 14.91 -18.85 -10.28
N ILE A 23 15.88 -18.69 -9.37
CA ILE A 23 16.08 -19.60 -8.24
C ILE A 23 14.87 -19.59 -7.32
N PHE A 24 14.40 -18.40 -6.90
CA PHE A 24 13.20 -18.29 -6.07
C PHE A 24 11.95 -18.83 -6.77
N GLU A 25 11.79 -18.61 -8.07
CA GLU A 25 10.66 -19.15 -8.82
C GLU A 25 10.67 -20.69 -8.85
N ARG A 26 11.85 -21.32 -8.92
CA ARG A 26 11.96 -22.78 -8.79
C ARG A 26 11.69 -23.24 -7.36
N ALA A 27 12.22 -22.53 -6.37
CA ALA A 27 12.04 -22.87 -4.96
C ALA A 27 10.56 -22.81 -4.55
N THR A 28 9.86 -21.72 -4.87
CA THR A 28 8.43 -21.53 -4.56
C THR A 28 7.51 -22.48 -5.31
N ARG A 29 7.92 -23.01 -6.48
CA ARG A 29 7.19 -24.09 -7.16
C ARG A 29 7.27 -25.41 -6.41
N ARG A 30 8.41 -25.69 -5.76
CA ARG A 30 8.64 -26.91 -4.96
C ARG A 30 8.05 -26.79 -3.56
N PHE A 31 8.25 -25.65 -2.92
CA PHE A 31 7.86 -25.34 -1.53
C PHE A 31 6.75 -24.29 -1.52
N LYS A 32 5.57 -24.65 -2.03
CA LYS A 32 4.45 -23.70 -2.21
C LYS A 32 3.89 -23.16 -0.89
N ALA A 33 3.93 -23.98 0.16
CA ALA A 33 3.37 -23.67 1.47
C ALA A 33 4.36 -22.96 2.42
N ASP A 34 5.61 -22.76 2.01
CA ASP A 34 6.64 -22.14 2.84
C ASP A 34 6.52 -20.61 2.80
N GLU A 35 5.85 -20.06 3.82
CA GLU A 35 5.66 -18.60 3.98
C GLU A 35 6.99 -17.83 3.99
N VAL A 36 8.02 -18.37 4.65
CA VAL A 36 9.32 -17.70 4.81
C VAL A 36 9.99 -17.55 3.44
N MET A 37 9.94 -18.59 2.61
CA MET A 37 10.48 -18.54 1.24
C MET A 37 9.80 -17.44 0.41
N TRP A 38 8.48 -17.27 0.52
CA TRP A 38 7.77 -16.20 -0.18
C TRP A 38 8.16 -14.82 0.33
N LEU A 39 8.23 -14.63 1.65
CA LEU A 39 8.61 -13.36 2.26
C LEU A 39 10.03 -12.94 1.85
N GLN A 40 10.99 -13.88 1.86
CA GLN A 40 12.36 -13.61 1.40
C GLN A 40 12.41 -13.19 -0.08
N TRP A 41 11.61 -13.84 -0.94
CA TRP A 41 11.54 -13.47 -2.35
C TRP A 41 10.96 -12.07 -2.55
N ILE A 42 9.91 -11.74 -1.79
CA ILE A 42 9.26 -10.43 -1.79
C ILE A 42 10.25 -9.35 -1.32
N ASP A 43 10.94 -9.55 -0.19
CA ASP A 43 11.94 -8.62 0.34
C ASP A 43 13.06 -8.37 -0.67
N TYR A 44 13.52 -9.42 -1.35
CA TYR A 44 14.52 -9.29 -2.42
C TYR A 44 13.97 -8.50 -3.63
N ALA A 45 12.73 -8.75 -4.03
CA ALA A 45 12.09 -8.06 -5.15
C ALA A 45 11.81 -6.57 -4.84
N GLU A 46 11.50 -6.24 -3.59
CA GLU A 46 11.36 -4.86 -3.09
C GLU A 46 12.68 -4.11 -3.21
N ARG A 47 13.79 -4.71 -2.73
CA ARG A 47 15.14 -4.11 -2.79
C ARG A 47 15.67 -3.92 -4.20
N THR A 48 15.27 -4.77 -5.14
CA THR A 48 15.71 -4.69 -6.54
C THR A 48 14.82 -3.82 -7.43
N ALA A 49 13.82 -3.13 -6.85
CA ALA A 49 12.87 -2.24 -7.53
C ALA A 49 12.10 -2.89 -8.69
N ALA A 50 11.90 -4.21 -8.65
CA ALA A 50 11.21 -4.97 -9.69
C ALA A 50 9.68 -4.87 -9.54
N LYS A 51 9.11 -3.66 -9.61
CA LYS A 51 7.70 -3.36 -9.30
C LYS A 51 6.69 -4.26 -10.04
N ASN A 52 6.91 -4.51 -11.33
CA ASN A 52 6.01 -5.35 -12.14
C ASN A 52 6.04 -6.82 -11.69
N LYS A 53 7.24 -7.35 -11.40
CA LYS A 53 7.41 -8.74 -10.94
C LYS A 53 6.84 -8.91 -9.53
N LEU A 54 7.01 -7.91 -8.67
CA LEU A 54 6.53 -7.93 -7.30
C LEU A 54 5.00 -8.10 -7.20
N GLY A 55 4.23 -7.42 -8.04
CA GLY A 55 2.78 -7.64 -8.12
C GLY A 55 2.39 -9.07 -8.50
N GLN A 56 3.13 -9.68 -9.43
CA GLN A 56 2.92 -11.09 -9.80
C GLN A 56 3.29 -12.03 -8.66
N ILE A 57 4.35 -11.74 -7.92
CA ILE A 57 4.78 -12.52 -6.76
C ILE A 57 3.70 -12.47 -5.67
N TYR A 58 3.22 -11.27 -5.31
CA TYR A 58 2.13 -11.11 -4.34
C TYR A 58 0.86 -11.85 -4.78
N GLY A 59 0.44 -11.71 -6.04
CA GLY A 59 -0.74 -12.40 -6.55
C GLY A 59 -0.65 -13.93 -6.44
N ARG A 60 0.54 -14.50 -6.71
CA ARG A 60 0.79 -15.95 -6.57
C ARG A 60 0.92 -16.39 -5.12
N ALA A 61 1.60 -15.60 -4.27
CA ALA A 61 1.77 -15.90 -2.86
C ALA A 61 0.41 -15.94 -2.15
N LEU A 62 -0.43 -14.93 -2.38
CA LEU A 62 -1.75 -14.82 -1.74
C LEU A 62 -2.75 -15.87 -2.23
N SER A 63 -2.60 -16.39 -3.46
CA SER A 63 -3.45 -17.48 -3.94
C SER A 63 -3.07 -18.82 -3.32
N LEU A 64 -1.80 -19.02 -2.97
CA LEU A 64 -1.28 -20.25 -2.37
C LEU A 64 -1.34 -20.23 -0.83
N LEU A 65 -1.22 -19.05 -0.23
CA LEU A 65 -1.14 -18.84 1.22
C LEU A 65 -2.24 -17.89 1.72
N PRO A 66 -3.53 -18.24 1.57
CA PRO A 66 -4.63 -17.36 1.95
C PRO A 66 -4.73 -17.12 3.47
N HIS A 67 -4.13 -17.97 4.30
CA HIS A 67 -4.15 -17.87 5.76
C HIS A 67 -2.98 -17.08 6.37
N SER A 68 -1.98 -16.71 5.56
CA SER A 68 -0.86 -15.89 6.05
C SER A 68 -1.30 -14.44 6.19
N THR A 69 -1.55 -14.02 7.44
CA THR A 69 -1.90 -12.64 7.79
C THR A 69 -0.79 -11.67 7.38
N LYS A 70 0.48 -12.06 7.61
CA LYS A 70 1.67 -11.28 7.27
C LYS A 70 1.75 -10.95 5.78
N LEU A 71 1.51 -11.94 4.90
CA LEU A 71 1.52 -11.70 3.46
C LEU A 71 0.43 -10.72 3.03
N TRP A 72 -0.77 -10.81 3.60
CA TRP A 72 -1.85 -9.86 3.31
C TRP A 72 -1.50 -8.43 3.72
N VAL A 73 -0.97 -8.26 4.94
CA VAL A 73 -0.56 -6.94 5.45
C VAL A 73 0.54 -6.35 4.58
N LYS A 74 1.58 -7.13 4.26
CA LYS A 74 2.72 -6.67 3.45
C LYS A 74 2.28 -6.31 2.01
N ALA A 75 1.40 -7.11 1.40
CA ALA A 75 0.85 -6.81 0.08
C ALA A 75 0.02 -5.52 0.06
N ALA A 76 -0.82 -5.31 1.07
CA ALA A 76 -1.63 -4.10 1.19
C ALA A 76 -0.76 -2.85 1.43
N ALA A 77 0.24 -2.95 2.30
CA ALA A 77 1.21 -1.88 2.55
C ALA A 77 1.95 -1.51 1.26
N TRP A 78 2.39 -2.50 0.47
CA TRP A 78 3.05 -2.25 -0.81
C TRP A 78 2.14 -1.54 -1.83
N GLU A 79 0.87 -1.94 -1.94
CA GLU A 79 -0.09 -1.24 -2.82
C GLU A 79 -0.37 0.19 -2.35
N PHE A 80 -0.45 0.44 -1.04
CA PHE A 80 -0.72 1.77 -0.49
C PHE A 80 0.49 2.71 -0.54
N GLU A 81 1.62 2.28 0.01
CA GLU A 81 2.84 3.10 0.15
C GLU A 81 3.70 3.06 -1.12
N GLY A 82 3.86 1.88 -1.72
CA GLY A 82 4.72 1.69 -2.88
C GLY A 82 4.10 2.15 -4.21
N LYS A 83 2.78 2.02 -4.35
CA LYS A 83 2.05 2.41 -5.57
C LYS A 83 1.07 3.56 -5.38
N GLY A 84 0.69 3.91 -4.15
CA GLY A 84 -0.34 4.94 -3.91
C GLY A 84 -1.78 4.46 -4.12
N ASN A 85 -2.01 3.16 -4.32
CA ASN A 85 -3.30 2.57 -4.67
C ASN A 85 -4.11 2.19 -3.42
N ALA A 86 -4.65 3.19 -2.72
CA ALA A 86 -5.46 2.97 -1.51
C ALA A 86 -6.67 2.06 -1.76
N VAL A 87 -7.32 2.14 -2.93
CA VAL A 87 -8.47 1.30 -3.28
C VAL A 87 -8.10 -0.18 -3.32
N VAL A 88 -6.94 -0.51 -3.90
CA VAL A 88 -6.47 -1.90 -4.00
C VAL A 88 -6.05 -2.41 -2.63
N ALA A 89 -5.32 -1.60 -1.86
CA ALA A 89 -4.92 -1.94 -0.50
C ALA A 89 -6.14 -2.25 0.39
N ARG A 90 -7.18 -1.40 0.35
CA ARG A 90 -8.44 -1.63 1.08
C ARG A 90 -9.10 -2.95 0.67
N ARG A 91 -9.20 -3.22 -0.64
CA ARG A 91 -9.79 -4.47 -1.15
C ARG A 91 -9.01 -5.70 -0.70
N LEU A 92 -7.68 -5.63 -0.67
CA LEU A 92 -6.82 -6.72 -0.18
C LEU A 92 -7.08 -7.01 1.30
N LEU A 93 -7.09 -5.99 2.16
CA LEU A 93 -7.32 -6.16 3.59
C LEU A 93 -8.73 -6.67 3.89
N GLN A 94 -9.75 -6.13 3.21
CA GLN A 94 -11.13 -6.64 3.36
C GLN A 94 -11.25 -8.09 2.91
N ARG A 95 -10.57 -8.50 1.83
CA ARG A 95 -10.49 -9.90 1.42
C ARG A 95 -9.80 -10.76 2.48
N ALA A 96 -8.68 -10.28 3.03
CA ALA A 96 -7.95 -10.98 4.08
C ALA A 96 -8.82 -11.20 5.32
N LEU A 97 -9.60 -10.20 5.74
CA LEU A 97 -10.53 -10.27 6.85
C LEU A 97 -11.68 -11.24 6.61
N ARG A 98 -12.18 -11.36 5.36
CA ARG A 98 -13.18 -12.39 5.03
C ARG A 98 -12.66 -13.81 5.22
N ILE A 99 -11.37 -14.04 4.93
CA ILE A 99 -10.73 -15.36 5.06
C ILE A 99 -10.29 -15.62 6.50
N ASN A 100 -9.74 -14.61 7.17
CA ASN A 100 -9.06 -14.71 8.47
C ASN A 100 -9.69 -13.76 9.50
N GLY A 101 -11.01 -13.76 9.63
CA GLY A 101 -11.76 -12.76 10.39
C GLY A 101 -11.50 -12.74 11.91
N LYS A 102 -10.90 -13.79 12.46
CA LYS A 102 -10.51 -13.88 13.87
C LYS A 102 -9.12 -13.28 14.17
N SER A 103 -8.37 -12.90 13.14
CA SER A 103 -7.02 -12.36 13.32
C SER A 103 -7.07 -10.90 13.79
N ALA A 104 -6.70 -10.67 15.05
CA ALA A 104 -6.55 -9.33 15.60
C ALA A 104 -5.49 -8.50 14.85
N GLU A 105 -4.42 -9.15 14.37
CA GLU A 105 -3.36 -8.52 13.59
C GLU A 105 -3.91 -7.89 12.30
N LEU A 106 -4.80 -8.59 11.57
CA LEU A 106 -5.41 -8.05 10.36
C LEU A 106 -6.36 -6.89 10.65
N TRP A 107 -7.13 -6.96 11.73
CA TRP A 107 -8.00 -5.87 12.14
C TRP A 107 -7.19 -4.62 12.52
N GLN A 108 -6.10 -4.79 13.27
CA GLN A 108 -5.18 -3.70 13.60
C GLN A 108 -4.55 -3.08 12.34
N ALA A 109 -4.10 -3.92 11.41
CA ALA A 109 -3.53 -3.45 10.14
C ALA A 109 -4.57 -2.69 9.30
N TYR A 110 -5.82 -3.18 9.25
CA TYR A 110 -6.91 -2.51 8.54
C TYR A 110 -7.27 -1.17 9.16
N PHE A 111 -7.43 -1.11 10.48
CA PHE A 111 -7.70 0.12 11.20
C PHE A 111 -6.59 1.16 10.99
N LYS A 112 -5.33 0.73 11.14
CA LYS A 112 -4.16 1.59 10.86
C LYS A 112 -4.17 2.12 9.43
N PHE A 113 -4.47 1.27 8.46
CA PHE A 113 -4.57 1.67 7.05
C PHE A 113 -5.64 2.76 6.84
N GLU A 114 -6.85 2.59 7.39
CA GLU A 114 -7.94 3.56 7.24
C GLU A 114 -7.58 4.91 7.87
N LEU A 115 -6.95 4.89 9.05
CA LEU A 115 -6.48 6.10 9.72
C LEU A 115 -5.43 6.84 8.87
N LEU A 116 -4.42 6.12 8.36
CA LEU A 116 -3.40 6.71 7.49
C LEU A 116 -3.99 7.26 6.19
N PHE A 117 -4.97 6.58 5.61
CA PHE A 117 -5.67 7.06 4.43
C PHE A 117 -6.44 8.35 4.71
N ALA A 118 -7.20 8.42 5.81
CA ALA A 118 -7.94 9.61 6.21
C ALA A 118 -7.00 10.81 6.43
N LEU A 119 -5.89 10.61 7.16
CA LEU A 119 -4.86 11.62 7.36
C LEU A 119 -4.29 12.12 6.03
N LYS A 120 -3.99 11.22 5.09
CA LYS A 120 -3.48 11.59 3.76
C LYS A 120 -4.49 12.43 2.97
N VAL A 121 -5.78 12.13 3.08
CA VAL A 121 -6.84 12.92 2.44
C VAL A 121 -6.96 14.31 3.09
N GLN A 122 -6.92 14.41 4.41
CA GLN A 122 -6.96 15.70 5.12
C GLN A 122 -5.76 16.59 4.77
N LEU A 123 -4.54 16.03 4.78
CA LEU A 123 -3.33 16.74 4.37
C LEU A 123 -3.44 17.26 2.93
N ARG A 124 -4.02 16.46 2.03
CA ARG A 124 -4.26 16.89 0.64
C ARG A 124 -5.28 18.02 0.57
N LYS A 125 -6.38 17.96 1.33
CA LYS A 125 -7.38 19.05 1.38
C LYS A 125 -6.75 20.34 1.89
N LYS A 126 -5.95 20.28 2.96
CA LYS A 126 -5.23 21.42 3.51
C LYS A 126 -4.22 22.00 2.50
N ALA A 127 -3.43 21.15 1.84
CA ALA A 127 -2.48 21.58 0.82
C ALA A 127 -3.14 22.23 -0.41
N LEU A 128 -4.39 21.87 -0.72
CA LEU A 128 -5.18 22.47 -1.79
C LEU A 128 -5.97 23.71 -1.36
N GLY A 129 -5.90 24.12 -0.08
CA GLY A 129 -6.67 25.26 0.44
C GLY A 129 -8.18 25.03 0.52
N ILE A 130 -8.64 23.77 0.47
CA ILE A 130 -10.08 23.40 0.50
C ILE A 130 -10.58 23.24 1.96
N GLY A 131 -9.75 23.56 2.95
CA GLY A 131 -10.15 23.59 4.36
C GLY A 131 -10.80 24.92 4.70
N GLY A 132 -12.06 25.10 4.32
CA GLY A 132 -12.88 26.21 4.81
C GLY A 132 -12.96 26.14 6.33
N THR A 133 -12.59 27.24 6.97
CA THR A 133 -12.94 27.60 8.34
C THR A 133 -14.47 27.66 8.42
N GLU A 134 -15.11 26.60 8.89
CA GLU A 134 -16.46 26.68 9.45
C GLU A 134 -16.34 27.21 10.90
N GLU A 135 -15.83 28.43 11.04
CA GLU A 135 -15.84 29.22 12.28
C GLU A 135 -15.96 30.68 11.85
N GLU A 136 -17.19 31.13 11.55
CA GLU A 136 -17.66 32.52 11.61
C GLU A 136 -19.16 32.57 11.26
N GLU A 137 -20.01 31.94 12.06
CA GLU A 137 -21.42 32.33 12.20
C GLU A 137 -21.79 32.19 13.67
N GLY A 138 -21.71 33.31 14.39
CA GLY A 138 -21.98 33.37 15.82
C GLY A 138 -21.82 34.75 16.44
N ASP A 139 -22.18 35.82 15.72
CA ASP A 139 -22.55 37.09 16.34
C ASP A 139 -23.99 37.39 15.92
N GLY A 140 -24.92 36.75 16.62
CA GLY A 140 -26.26 37.29 16.76
C GLY A 140 -26.23 38.25 17.93
N ASP A 141 -26.40 39.54 17.67
CA ASP A 141 -26.90 40.51 18.65
C ASP A 141 -27.46 41.74 17.92
N GLY A 142 -28.76 42.00 18.09
CA GLY A 142 -29.38 43.31 17.84
C GLY A 142 -30.78 43.34 17.21
N GLU A 143 -31.77 42.63 17.78
CA GLU A 143 -33.15 43.18 17.87
C GLU A 143 -33.09 44.47 18.71
N GLY A 144 -33.81 45.55 18.47
CA GLY A 144 -34.79 45.89 17.45
C GLY A 144 -35.16 47.37 17.64
N ASP A 145 -35.42 48.05 16.53
CA ASP A 145 -35.97 49.39 16.50
C ASP A 145 -37.37 49.40 17.14
N GLY A 146 -37.52 50.24 18.17
CA GLY A 146 -38.79 50.51 18.84
C GLY A 146 -39.07 52.01 18.82
N ASP A 147 -39.34 52.55 17.63
CA ASP A 147 -40.03 53.84 17.47
C ASP A 147 -41.50 53.67 17.88
N GLY A 148 -41.92 54.43 18.89
CA GLY A 148 -43.30 54.46 19.39
C GLY A 148 -43.62 55.82 19.97
N ASP A 149 -44.00 56.74 19.09
CA ASP A 149 -44.61 58.04 19.33
C ASP A 149 -45.98 57.89 20.04
N GLY A 150 -46.27 58.73 21.05
CA GLY A 150 -47.56 58.76 21.77
C GLY A 150 -47.50 59.21 23.23
#